data_AF-A0A090VBP5-F1
#
_entry.id   AF-A0A090VBP5-F1
#
_cell.length_a   1.000
_cell.length_b   1.000
_cell.length_c   1.000
_cell.angle_alpha   90.00
_cell.angle_beta   90.00
_cell.angle_gamma   90.00
#
_symmetry.space_group_name_H-M   'P 1'
#
loop_
_entity.id
_entity.type
_entity.pdbx_description
1 polymer ?
#
loop_
_entity_poly.entity_id
_entity_poly.type
_entity_poly.pdbx_seq_one_letter_code
_entity_poly.pdbx_strand_id
1 'polypeptide(L)'
;MLFNSLDFALFLPIVFILYWFVTNKNLKLQNALLVVASYVFYGWWDWRFLSLIVFSSLVDYTIGLQLNHTAQPSKRKLLLWSSILVNLGFLGFFKYYNFFVDSFVEAFSFFGSPIQPNTLDVILPVGISFYTFQTLSYTIDVYKRKLEPTRDIVSFLAFVSFFPQLVAGPIERATHLLPQFYKKRQFHYSQAVDGCRQILWGFLKKWLLQTIVQSMLIKSLIIRQSIREAHC
;
A
#
# COMPACT_ATOMS: atom_id res chain seq x y z
N MET A 1 7.49 8.20 -0.58
CA MET A 1 7.41 9.58 -1.12
C MET A 1 5.96 10.05 -1.01
N LEU A 2 5.70 11.36 -0.89
CA LEU A 2 4.34 11.90 -0.91
C LEU A 2 3.94 12.28 -2.34
N PHE A 3 2.70 12.01 -2.75
CA PHE A 3 2.24 12.31 -4.12
C PHE A 3 2.26 13.80 -4.51
N ASN A 4 2.18 14.69 -3.52
CA ASN A 4 2.22 16.13 -3.75
C ASN A 4 3.65 16.69 -3.62
N SER A 5 4.69 15.87 -3.44
CA SER A 5 6.07 16.35 -3.31
C SER A 5 6.78 16.47 -4.67
N LEU A 6 7.79 17.34 -4.72
CA LEU A 6 8.67 17.47 -5.89
C LEU A 6 9.40 16.15 -6.20
N ASP A 7 9.74 15.36 -5.18
CA ASP A 7 10.38 14.06 -5.36
C ASP A 7 9.52 13.14 -6.22
N PHE A 8 8.21 13.09 -5.96
CA PHE A 8 7.28 12.28 -6.76
C PHE A 8 7.14 12.82 -8.19
N ALA A 9 7.10 14.14 -8.33
CA ALA A 9 7.00 14.80 -9.64
C ALA A 9 8.21 14.52 -10.55
N LEU A 10 9.41 14.32 -9.98
CA LEU A 10 10.60 13.91 -10.72
C LEU A 10 10.69 12.38 -10.89
N PHE A 11 10.35 11.63 -9.84
CA PHE A 11 10.38 10.17 -9.82
C PHE A 11 9.50 9.56 -10.91
N LEU A 12 8.26 10.04 -11.08
CA LEU A 12 7.30 9.45 -12.01
C LEU A 12 7.75 9.55 -13.48
N PRO A 13 8.18 10.71 -14.02
CA PRO A 13 8.75 10.81 -15.37
C PRO A 13 9.99 9.94 -15.56
N ILE A 14 10.88 9.87 -14.58
CA ILE A 14 12.09 9.02 -14.67
C ILE A 14 11.70 7.56 -14.82
N VAL A 15 10.82 7.05 -13.95
CA VAL A 15 10.34 5.67 -14.02
C VAL A 15 9.61 5.41 -15.34
N PHE A 16 8.80 6.35 -15.81
CA PHE A 16 8.08 6.25 -17.07
C PHE A 16 9.03 6.14 -18.27
N ILE A 17 10.08 6.98 -18.31
CA ILE A 17 11.09 6.95 -19.39
C ILE A 17 11.85 5.62 -19.35
N LEU A 18 12.32 5.18 -18.19
CA LEU A 18 13.00 3.90 -18.04
C LEU A 18 12.11 2.71 -18.44
N TYR A 19 10.81 2.79 -18.11
CA TYR A 19 9.84 1.74 -18.41
C TYR A 19 9.60 1.57 -19.92
N TRP A 20 9.46 2.69 -20.65
CA TRP A 20 9.10 2.66 -22.07
C TRP A 20 10.28 2.73 -23.04
N PHE A 21 11.43 3.27 -22.64
CA PHE A 21 12.59 3.41 -23.53
C PHE A 21 13.71 2.42 -23.23
N VAL A 22 13.94 2.06 -21.97
CA VAL A 22 15.06 1.20 -21.57
C VAL A 22 14.62 -0.26 -21.46
N THR A 23 13.51 -0.53 -20.77
CA THR A 23 13.08 -1.90 -20.44
C THR A 23 12.06 -2.50 -21.40
N ASN A 24 11.63 -1.75 -22.44
CA ASN A 24 10.53 -2.14 -23.33
C ASN A 24 10.70 -3.47 -24.09
N LYS A 25 11.94 -3.94 -24.28
CA LYS A 25 12.24 -5.17 -25.02
C LYS A 25 11.98 -6.42 -24.19
N ASN A 26 11.98 -6.32 -22.85
CA ASN A 26 11.92 -7.48 -21.97
C ASN A 26 10.92 -7.28 -20.82
N LEU A 27 9.88 -8.10 -20.81
CA LEU A 27 8.82 -8.09 -19.80
C LEU A 27 9.35 -8.26 -18.36
N LYS A 28 10.36 -9.13 -18.18
CA LYS A 28 10.96 -9.37 -16.86
C LYS A 28 11.70 -8.14 -16.36
N LEU A 29 12.39 -7.41 -17.23
CA LEU A 29 13.06 -6.16 -16.87
C LEU A 29 12.04 -5.06 -16.55
N GLN A 30 10.90 -5.01 -17.26
CA GLN A 30 9.81 -4.09 -16.90
C GLN A 30 9.26 -4.41 -15.50
N ASN A 31 9.00 -5.68 -15.19
CA ASN A 31 8.50 -6.08 -13.88
C ASN A 31 9.54 -5.79 -12.78
N ALA A 32 10.81 -6.10 -13.03
CA ALA A 32 11.90 -5.79 -12.11
C ALA A 32 12.03 -4.28 -11.85
N LEU A 33 11.95 -3.45 -12.90
CA LEU A 33 11.93 -2.00 -12.77
C LEU A 33 10.74 -1.53 -11.92
N LEU A 34 9.55 -2.09 -12.11
CA LEU A 34 8.39 -1.76 -11.29
C LEU A 34 8.60 -2.13 -9.82
N VAL A 35 9.17 -3.31 -9.53
CA VAL A 35 9.51 -3.70 -8.15
C VAL A 35 10.50 -2.71 -7.53
N VAL A 36 11.59 -2.41 -8.24
CA VAL A 36 12.61 -1.48 -7.74
C VAL A 36 12.04 -0.09 -7.53
N ALA A 37 11.30 0.44 -8.51
CA ALA A 37 10.63 1.74 -8.41
C ALA A 37 9.67 1.77 -7.22
N SER A 38 8.86 0.73 -7.06
CA SER A 38 7.96 0.58 -5.91
C SER A 38 8.70 0.58 -4.58
N TYR A 39 9.79 -0.17 -4.46
CA TYR A 39 10.54 -0.27 -3.21
C TYR A 39 11.26 1.05 -2.89
N VAL A 40 11.78 1.75 -3.90
CA VAL A 40 12.30 3.11 -3.73
C VAL A 40 11.20 4.05 -3.25
N PHE A 41 10.00 3.97 -3.83
CA PHE A 41 8.87 4.83 -3.45
C PHE A 41 8.47 4.64 -1.97
N TYR A 42 8.35 3.41 -1.48
CA TYR A 42 8.03 3.14 -0.05
C TYR A 42 9.23 3.37 0.87
N GLY A 43 10.43 2.97 0.45
CA GLY A 43 11.66 3.12 1.23
C GLY A 43 12.01 4.57 1.52
N TRP A 44 11.56 5.48 0.65
CA TRP A 44 11.67 6.92 0.87
C TRP A 44 10.89 7.42 2.09
N TRP A 45 9.84 6.72 2.50
CA TRP A 45 9.12 7.04 3.72
C TRP A 45 9.84 6.47 4.93
N ASP A 46 10.06 5.15 4.93
CA ASP A 46 10.91 4.48 5.91
C ASP A 46 11.29 3.07 5.40
N TRP A 47 12.60 2.85 5.28
CA TRP A 47 13.19 1.62 4.75
C TRP A 47 12.91 0.39 5.61
N ARG A 48 12.66 0.54 6.93
CA ARG A 48 12.42 -0.58 7.85
C ARG A 48 11.19 -1.39 7.43
N PHE A 49 10.16 -0.72 6.93
CA PHE A 49 8.91 -1.37 6.52
C PHE A 49 8.98 -2.06 5.16
N LEU A 50 10.04 -1.84 4.38
CA LEU A 50 10.29 -2.65 3.18
C LEU A 50 10.47 -4.12 3.55
N SER A 51 11.16 -4.40 4.66
CA SER A 51 11.34 -5.76 5.15
C SER A 51 9.99 -6.45 5.43
N LEU A 52 9.01 -5.70 5.93
CA LEU A 52 7.67 -6.19 6.22
C LEU A 52 6.89 -6.55 4.95
N ILE A 53 6.94 -5.69 3.93
CA ILE A 53 6.31 -5.94 2.63
C ILE A 53 6.93 -7.18 1.97
N VAL A 54 8.27 -7.26 1.94
CA VAL A 54 8.99 -8.39 1.37
C VAL A 54 8.64 -9.68 2.12
N PHE A 55 8.68 -9.66 3.45
CA PHE A 55 8.40 -10.83 4.28
C PHE A 55 6.97 -11.34 4.08
N SER A 56 5.97 -10.46 4.19
CA SER A 56 4.55 -10.81 3.95
C SER A 56 4.36 -11.37 2.53
N SER A 57 4.96 -10.73 1.53
CA SER A 57 4.91 -11.21 0.14
C SER A 57 5.53 -12.61 -0.01
N LEU A 58 6.69 -12.86 0.57
CA LEU A 58 7.37 -14.15 0.47
C LEU A 58 6.58 -15.28 1.15
N VAL A 59 5.99 -14.99 2.32
CA VAL A 59 5.11 -15.92 3.02
C VAL A 59 3.91 -16.29 2.13
N ASP A 60 3.22 -15.31 1.56
CA ASP A 60 2.04 -15.59 0.73
C ASP A 60 2.38 -16.22 -0.62
N TYR A 61 3.53 -15.88 -1.20
CA TYR A 61 4.05 -16.52 -2.41
C TYR A 61 4.31 -18.01 -2.17
N THR A 62 5.04 -18.33 -1.10
CA THR A 62 5.37 -19.72 -0.75
C THR A 62 4.13 -20.53 -0.38
N ILE A 63 3.21 -19.95 0.40
CA ILE A 63 1.92 -20.57 0.72
C ILE A 63 1.10 -20.82 -0.54
N GLY A 64 1.05 -19.85 -1.47
CA GLY A 64 0.35 -20.01 -2.76
C GLY A 64 0.89 -21.20 -3.56
N LEU A 65 2.21 -21.34 -3.65
CA LEU A 65 2.84 -22.49 -4.30
C LEU A 65 2.52 -23.82 -3.59
N GLN A 66 2.66 -23.86 -2.26
CA GLN A 66 2.38 -25.06 -1.46
C GLN A 66 0.92 -25.48 -1.53
N LEU A 67 -0.01 -24.52 -1.59
CA LEU A 67 -1.42 -24.78 -1.80
C LEU A 67 -1.67 -25.51 -3.12
N ASN A 68 -0.92 -25.25 -4.18
CA ASN A 68 -1.11 -25.96 -5.44
C ASN A 68 -0.59 -27.41 -5.41
N HIS A 69 0.49 -27.68 -4.67
CA HIS A 69 1.02 -29.04 -4.52
C HIS A 69 0.25 -29.90 -3.52
N THR A 70 -0.54 -29.28 -2.63
CA THR A 70 -1.25 -29.99 -1.57
C THR A 70 -2.68 -30.33 -1.97
N ALA A 71 -2.98 -31.63 -2.13
CA ALA A 71 -4.33 -32.13 -2.39
C ALA A 71 -5.16 -32.29 -1.10
N GLN A 72 -4.53 -32.58 0.04
CA GLN A 72 -5.22 -32.87 1.30
C GLN A 72 -5.96 -31.63 1.86
N PRO A 73 -7.29 -31.68 2.06
CA PRO A 73 -8.08 -30.51 2.48
C PRO A 73 -7.63 -29.88 3.81
N SER A 74 -7.30 -30.70 4.81
CA SER A 74 -6.89 -30.22 6.13
C SER A 74 -5.58 -29.42 6.08
N LYS A 75 -4.59 -29.91 5.32
CA LYS A 75 -3.31 -29.21 5.13
C LYS A 75 -3.50 -27.91 4.35
N ARG A 76 -4.33 -27.90 3.31
CA ARG A 76 -4.67 -26.67 2.58
C ARG A 76 -5.31 -25.63 3.49
N LYS A 77 -6.22 -26.06 4.38
CA LYS A 77 -6.89 -25.17 5.34
C LYS A 77 -5.88 -24.59 6.33
N LEU A 78 -4.94 -25.40 6.83
CA LEU A 78 -3.86 -24.93 7.70
C LEU A 78 -2.98 -23.86 7.02
N LEU A 79 -2.59 -24.10 5.76
CA LEU A 79 -1.81 -23.15 4.95
C LEU A 79 -2.55 -21.82 4.71
N LEU A 80 -3.86 -21.88 4.46
CA LEU A 80 -4.66 -20.67 4.33
C LEU A 80 -4.72 -19.90 5.66
N TRP A 81 -4.96 -20.60 6.77
CA TRP A 81 -5.03 -19.96 8.09
C TRP A 81 -3.68 -19.37 8.51
N SER A 82 -2.56 -19.99 8.17
CA SER A 82 -1.24 -19.40 8.46
C SER A 82 -1.03 -18.09 7.70
N SER A 83 -1.39 -18.02 6.41
CA SER A 83 -1.37 -16.77 5.63
C SER A 83 -2.27 -15.71 6.26
N ILE A 84 -3.51 -16.07 6.63
CA ILE A 84 -4.47 -15.16 7.26
C ILE A 84 -3.93 -14.62 8.59
N LEU A 85 -3.41 -15.49 9.45
CA LEU A 85 -2.89 -15.11 10.76
C LEU A 85 -1.66 -14.22 10.67
N VAL A 86 -0.72 -14.50 9.75
CA VAL A 86 0.47 -13.66 9.57
C VAL A 86 0.09 -12.26 9.08
N ASN A 87 -0.73 -12.18 8.03
CA ASN A 87 -1.12 -10.91 7.42
C ASN A 87 -2.00 -10.05 8.33
N LEU A 88 -3.06 -10.65 8.89
CA LEU A 88 -3.93 -9.94 9.83
C LEU A 88 -3.23 -9.69 11.17
N GLY A 89 -2.28 -10.53 11.56
CA GLY A 89 -1.41 -10.33 12.72
C GLY A 89 -0.57 -9.07 12.58
N PHE A 90 0.12 -8.89 11.44
CA PHE A 90 0.85 -7.65 11.18
C PHE A 90 -0.07 -6.44 11.10
N LEU A 91 -1.18 -6.54 10.35
CA LEU A 91 -2.13 -5.43 10.23
C LEU A 91 -2.70 -5.03 11.61
N GLY A 92 -3.08 -6.02 12.42
CA GLY A 92 -3.61 -5.81 13.76
C GLY A 92 -2.55 -5.23 14.71
N PHE A 93 -1.34 -5.76 14.69
CA PHE A 93 -0.22 -5.25 15.48
C PHE A 93 0.01 -3.77 15.16
N PHE A 94 0.34 -3.41 13.92
CA PHE A 94 0.68 -2.02 13.57
C PHE A 94 -0.48 -1.04 13.72
N LYS A 95 -1.73 -1.50 13.58
CA LYS A 95 -2.90 -0.63 13.69
C LYS A 95 -3.33 -0.36 15.13
N TYR A 96 -3.20 -1.35 16.01
CA TYR A 96 -3.72 -1.28 17.37
C TYR A 96 -2.62 -1.22 18.44
N TYR A 97 -1.33 -1.31 18.09
CA TYR A 97 -0.23 -1.31 19.05
C TYR A 97 -0.31 -0.13 20.04
N ASN A 98 -0.37 1.11 19.53
CA ASN A 98 -0.42 2.30 20.39
C ASN A 98 -1.68 2.29 21.27
N PHE A 99 -2.84 1.92 20.73
CA PHE A 99 -4.07 1.79 21.53
C PHE A 99 -3.95 0.76 22.67
N PHE A 100 -3.36 -0.41 22.41
CA PHE A 100 -3.16 -1.44 23.44
C PHE A 100 -2.18 -0.97 24.52
N VAL A 101 -1.11 -0.31 24.10
CA VAL A 101 -0.11 0.27 24.99
C VAL A 101 -0.74 1.34 25.89
N ASP A 102 -1.47 2.29 25.30
CA ASP A 102 -2.12 3.39 26.03
C ASP A 102 -3.14 2.83 27.03
N SER A 103 -3.97 1.87 26.60
CA SER A 103 -4.94 1.19 27.47
C SER A 103 -4.28 0.42 28.61
N PHE A 104 -3.12 -0.20 28.35
CA PHE A 104 -2.37 -0.93 29.37
C PHE A 104 -1.76 0.02 30.40
N VAL A 105 -1.19 1.14 29.95
CA VAL A 105 -0.64 2.18 30.82
C VAL A 105 -1.75 2.80 31.68
N GLU A 106 -2.91 3.11 31.10
CA GLU A 106 -4.07 3.62 31.82
C GLU A 106 -4.57 2.63 32.88
N ALA A 107 -4.75 1.36 32.51
CA ALA A 107 -5.19 0.31 33.44
C ALA A 107 -4.23 0.12 34.61
N PHE A 108 -2.91 0.15 34.38
CA PHE A 108 -1.91 -0.02 35.44
C PHE A 108 -1.69 1.26 36.27
N SER A 109 -1.90 2.43 35.68
CA SER A 109 -1.91 3.70 36.44
C SER A 109 -3.05 3.74 37.46
N PHE A 110 -4.20 3.10 37.16
CA PHE A 110 -5.30 2.91 38.11
C PHE A 110 -4.91 2.03 39.31
N PHE A 111 -3.98 1.08 39.14
CA PHE A 111 -3.44 0.24 40.21
C PHE A 111 -2.25 0.87 40.98
N GLY A 112 -1.97 2.15 40.76
CA GLY A 112 -1.09 2.95 41.63
C GLY A 112 0.40 2.97 41.27
N SER A 113 0.80 2.45 40.11
CA SER A 113 2.18 2.61 39.61
C SER A 113 2.17 3.34 38.26
N PRO A 114 2.70 4.57 38.17
CA PRO A 114 2.88 5.25 36.89
C PRO A 114 4.00 4.54 36.13
N ILE A 115 3.63 3.58 35.28
CA ILE A 115 4.54 3.01 34.30
C ILE A 115 4.79 4.13 33.29
N GLN A 116 6.00 4.69 33.26
CA GLN A 116 6.44 5.48 32.12
C GLN A 116 6.67 4.50 30.97
N PRO A 117 5.81 4.49 29.95
CA PRO A 117 6.04 3.61 28.82
C PRO A 117 7.24 4.16 28.05
N ASN A 118 8.36 3.43 28.05
CA ASN A 118 9.42 3.66 27.08
C ASN A 118 8.98 3.05 25.75
N THR A 119 7.87 3.54 25.21
CA THR A 119 7.22 2.97 24.04
C THR A 119 7.85 3.49 22.78
N LEU A 120 8.11 2.58 21.85
CA LEU A 120 8.28 2.96 20.47
C LEU A 120 6.91 3.41 19.98
N ASP A 121 6.75 4.69 19.65
CA ASP A 121 5.61 5.13 18.84
C ASP A 121 5.69 4.39 17.51
N VAL A 122 4.93 3.30 17.39
CA VAL A 122 4.95 2.46 16.20
C VAL A 122 4.18 3.21 15.12
N ILE A 123 4.92 3.76 14.17
CA ILE A 123 4.34 4.49 13.03
C ILE A 123 3.71 3.47 12.08
N LEU A 124 2.44 3.68 11.74
CA LEU A 124 1.70 2.84 10.82
C LEU A 124 2.34 2.88 9.41
N PRO A 125 2.72 1.74 8.82
CA PRO A 125 3.32 1.75 7.49
C PRO A 125 2.32 2.21 6.43
N VAL A 126 2.77 3.10 5.55
CA VAL A 126 1.94 3.56 4.43
C VAL A 126 1.54 2.37 3.58
N GLY A 127 0.22 2.18 3.44
CA GLY A 127 -0.32 1.15 2.56
C GLY A 127 -0.40 -0.27 3.13
N ILE A 128 -0.13 -0.46 4.44
CA ILE A 128 -0.22 -1.78 5.09
C ILE A 128 -1.50 -2.54 4.79
N SER A 129 -2.65 -1.86 4.90
CA SER A 129 -3.93 -2.49 4.60
C SER A 129 -4.03 -2.95 3.15
N PHE A 130 -3.53 -2.16 2.19
CA PHE A 130 -3.68 -2.47 0.77
C PHE A 130 -2.88 -3.71 0.37
N TYR A 131 -1.58 -3.78 0.69
CA TYR A 131 -0.80 -4.96 0.34
C TYR A 131 -1.27 -6.20 1.12
N THR A 132 -1.66 -6.04 2.39
CA THR A 132 -2.21 -7.13 3.19
C THR A 132 -3.47 -7.71 2.55
N PHE A 133 -4.43 -6.88 2.12
CA PHE A 133 -5.63 -7.40 1.48
C PHE A 133 -5.38 -7.95 0.07
N GLN A 134 -4.41 -7.40 -0.67
CA GLN A 134 -4.00 -7.93 -1.97
C GLN A 134 -3.38 -9.33 -1.85
N THR A 135 -2.44 -9.54 -0.91
CA THR A 135 -1.80 -10.84 -0.72
C THR A 135 -2.76 -11.87 -0.14
N LEU A 136 -3.67 -11.46 0.75
CA LEU A 136 -4.77 -12.31 1.22
C LEU A 136 -5.73 -12.70 0.09
N SER A 137 -6.08 -11.76 -0.79
CA SER A 137 -6.91 -12.09 -1.97
C SER A 137 -6.23 -13.16 -2.82
N TYR A 138 -4.91 -13.08 -3.01
CA TYR A 138 -4.16 -14.08 -3.74
C TYR A 138 -4.24 -15.47 -3.08
N THR A 139 -3.90 -15.59 -1.80
CA THR A 139 -3.89 -16.90 -1.11
C THR A 139 -5.29 -17.50 -1.01
N ILE A 140 -6.32 -16.67 -0.79
CA ILE A 140 -7.73 -17.10 -0.77
C ILE A 140 -8.17 -17.60 -2.16
N ASP A 141 -7.86 -16.87 -3.23
CA ASP A 141 -8.27 -17.23 -4.59
C ASP A 141 -7.54 -18.50 -5.07
N VAL A 142 -6.25 -18.67 -4.72
CA VAL A 142 -5.49 -19.92 -4.95
C VAL A 142 -6.08 -21.08 -4.14
N TYR A 143 -6.41 -20.87 -2.87
CA TYR A 143 -7.07 -21.88 -2.04
C TYR A 143 -8.41 -22.33 -2.66
N LYS A 144 -9.20 -21.39 -3.16
CA LYS A 144 -10.50 -21.61 -3.84
C LYS A 144 -10.36 -22.10 -5.28
N ARG A 145 -9.14 -22.32 -5.79
CA ARG A 145 -8.86 -22.74 -7.18
C ARG A 145 -9.43 -21.78 -8.23
N LYS A 146 -9.56 -20.49 -7.91
CA LYS A 146 -9.96 -19.44 -8.84
C LYS A 146 -8.78 -18.82 -9.58
N LEU A 147 -7.57 -19.04 -9.07
CA LEU A 147 -6.32 -18.53 -9.59
C LEU A 147 -5.25 -19.61 -9.45
N GLU A 148 -4.47 -19.86 -10.50
CA GLU A 148 -3.26 -20.67 -10.38
C GLU A 148 -2.15 -19.82 -9.74
N PRO A 149 -1.37 -20.38 -8.79
CA PRO A 149 -0.31 -19.59 -8.17
C PRO A 149 0.78 -19.26 -9.18
N THR A 150 1.36 -18.08 -9.02
CA THR A 150 2.47 -17.66 -9.85
C THR A 150 3.77 -18.34 -9.43
N ARG A 151 4.58 -18.70 -10.44
CA ARG A 151 5.95 -19.22 -10.27
C ARG A 151 7.02 -18.15 -10.50
N ASP A 152 6.61 -16.95 -10.89
CA ASP A 152 7.52 -15.83 -11.10
C ASP A 152 7.41 -14.85 -9.93
N ILE A 153 8.40 -14.95 -9.04
CA ILE A 153 8.49 -14.11 -7.84
C ILE A 153 8.55 -12.62 -8.21
N VAL A 154 9.17 -12.24 -9.33
CA VAL A 154 9.28 -10.83 -9.72
C VAL A 154 7.91 -10.27 -10.09
N SER A 155 7.12 -11.02 -10.85
CA SER A 155 5.74 -10.64 -11.17
C SER A 155 4.85 -10.60 -9.92
N PHE A 156 5.05 -11.52 -8.98
CA PHE A 156 4.33 -11.50 -7.70
C PHE A 156 4.67 -10.26 -6.87
N LEU A 157 5.96 -9.96 -6.68
CA LEU A 157 6.41 -8.77 -5.95
C LEU A 157 5.97 -7.49 -6.66
N ALA A 158 5.97 -7.46 -7.99
CA ALA A 158 5.47 -6.32 -8.76
C ALA A 158 3.97 -6.09 -8.51
N PHE A 159 3.18 -7.17 -8.46
CA PHE A 159 1.77 -7.12 -8.11
C PHE A 159 1.54 -6.58 -6.70
N VAL A 160 2.21 -7.15 -5.69
CA VAL A 160 1.99 -6.77 -4.28
C VAL A 160 2.47 -5.37 -3.99
N SER A 161 3.56 -4.93 -4.62
CA SER A 161 4.19 -3.64 -4.29
C SER A 161 3.83 -2.52 -5.24
N PHE A 162 2.92 -2.70 -6.20
CA PHE A 162 2.68 -1.72 -7.26
C PHE A 162 2.31 -0.31 -6.72
N PHE A 163 3.27 0.62 -6.76
CA PHE A 163 3.16 1.92 -6.09
C PHE A 163 2.00 2.82 -6.55
N PRO A 164 1.58 2.81 -7.84
CA PRO A 164 0.45 3.65 -8.25
C PRO A 164 -0.85 3.25 -7.55
N GLN A 165 -1.02 1.96 -7.25
CA GLN A 165 -2.25 1.46 -6.69
C GLN A 165 -2.26 1.47 -5.17
N LEU A 166 -1.16 1.08 -4.52
CA LEU A 166 -1.15 0.74 -3.11
C LEU A 166 -1.45 1.94 -2.17
N VAL A 167 -1.32 3.17 -2.67
CA VAL A 167 -1.55 4.39 -1.89
C VAL A 167 -2.82 5.14 -2.34
N ALA A 168 -3.32 4.91 -3.56
CA ALA A 168 -4.40 5.71 -4.13
C ALA A 168 -5.42 4.93 -4.99
N GLY A 169 -5.28 3.60 -5.11
CA GLY A 169 -6.15 2.76 -5.92
C GLY A 169 -7.14 1.94 -5.08
N PRO A 170 -8.23 1.44 -5.69
CA PRO A 170 -9.07 0.46 -5.05
C PRO A 170 -8.27 -0.83 -4.73
N ILE A 171 -8.76 -1.59 -3.75
CA ILE A 171 -8.19 -2.91 -3.44
C ILE A 171 -8.51 -3.85 -4.61
N GLU A 172 -7.53 -4.05 -5.50
CA GLU A 172 -7.68 -4.95 -6.64
C GLU A 172 -7.49 -6.40 -6.22
N ARG A 173 -8.26 -7.28 -6.85
CA ARG A 173 -8.09 -8.72 -6.66
C ARG A 173 -6.94 -9.25 -7.49
N ALA A 174 -6.26 -10.26 -6.95
CA ALA A 174 -5.15 -10.92 -7.63
C ALA A 174 -5.56 -11.51 -9.00
N THR A 175 -6.79 -12.00 -9.13
CA THR A 175 -7.33 -12.54 -10.40
C THR A 175 -7.41 -11.53 -11.53
N HIS A 176 -7.53 -10.24 -11.24
CA HIS A 176 -7.65 -9.19 -12.25
C HIS A 176 -6.30 -8.54 -12.57
N LEU A 177 -5.51 -8.25 -11.53
CA LEU A 177 -4.28 -7.48 -11.68
C LEU A 177 -3.05 -8.34 -12.00
N LEU A 178 -2.88 -9.48 -11.31
CA LEU A 178 -1.70 -10.33 -11.48
C LEU A 178 -1.51 -10.82 -12.93
N PRO A 179 -2.56 -11.22 -13.69
CA PRO A 179 -2.40 -11.64 -15.08
C PRO A 179 -1.86 -10.56 -16.01
N GLN A 180 -2.04 -9.28 -15.67
CA GLN A 180 -1.52 -8.15 -16.46
C GLN A 180 0.01 -8.08 -16.38
N PHE A 181 0.62 -8.73 -15.38
CA PHE A 181 2.07 -8.81 -15.27
C PHE A 181 2.74 -9.79 -16.23
N TYR A 182 1.96 -10.69 -16.85
CA TYR A 182 2.45 -11.67 -17.84
C TYR A 182 2.21 -11.24 -19.29
N LYS A 183 1.39 -10.21 -19.53
CA LYS A 183 1.08 -9.73 -20.88
C LYS A 183 2.10 -8.69 -21.33
N LYS A 184 2.56 -8.81 -22.58
CA LYS A 184 3.42 -7.80 -23.21
C LYS A 184 2.68 -6.47 -23.30
N ARG A 185 3.30 -5.41 -22.77
CA ARG A 185 2.72 -4.06 -22.78
C ARG A 185 3.09 -3.36 -24.07
N GLN A 186 2.11 -2.69 -24.65
CA GLN A 186 2.28 -1.90 -25.86
C GLN A 186 2.00 -0.44 -25.54
N PHE A 187 2.88 0.43 -26.00
CA PHE A 187 2.73 1.86 -25.79
C PHE A 187 1.64 2.40 -26.71
N HIS A 188 0.62 3.01 -26.11
CA HIS A 188 -0.45 3.70 -26.83
C HIS A 188 -0.38 5.19 -26.49
N TYR A 189 -0.07 6.01 -27.49
CA TYR A 189 0.08 7.45 -27.29
C TYR A 189 -1.20 8.11 -26.74
N SER A 190 -2.38 7.68 -27.22
CA SER A 190 -3.67 8.17 -26.72
C SER A 190 -3.84 7.94 -25.21
N GLN A 191 -3.50 6.74 -24.72
CA GLN A 191 -3.57 6.41 -23.29
C GLN A 191 -2.57 7.23 -22.47
N ALA A 192 -1.39 7.51 -23.01
CA ALA A 192 -0.40 8.36 -22.33
C ALA A 192 -0.91 9.81 -22.19
N VAL A 193 -1.52 10.36 -23.24
CA VAL A 193 -2.13 11.71 -23.23
C VAL A 193 -3.30 11.75 -22.25
N ASP A 194 -4.17 10.74 -22.26
CA ASP A 194 -5.30 10.65 -21.31
C ASP A 194 -4.81 10.54 -19.87
N GLY A 195 -3.74 9.77 -19.62
CA GLY A 195 -3.10 9.69 -18.31
C GLY A 195 -2.56 11.05 -17.84
N CYS A 196 -1.86 11.79 -18.71
CA CYS A 196 -1.38 13.14 -18.41
C CYS A 196 -2.55 14.09 -18.11
N ARG A 197 -3.64 14.01 -18.89
CA ARG A 197 -4.86 14.80 -18.66
C ARG A 197 -5.48 14.48 -17.30
N GLN A 198 -5.55 13.20 -16.91
CA GLN A 198 -6.09 12.79 -15.61
C GLN A 198 -5.22 13.28 -14.45
N ILE A 199 -3.89 13.21 -14.57
CA ILE A 199 -2.95 13.75 -13.57
C ILE A 199 -3.18 15.26 -13.40
N LEU A 200 -3.20 16.01 -14.51
CA LEU A 200 -3.39 17.47 -14.48
C LEU A 200 -4.76 17.86 -13.90
N TRP A 201 -5.83 17.18 -14.33
CA TRP A 201 -7.18 17.42 -13.85
C TRP A 201 -7.36 17.05 -12.38
N GLY A 202 -6.79 15.91 -11.96
CA GLY A 202 -6.78 15.48 -10.56
C GLY A 202 -6.02 16.44 -9.66
N PHE A 203 -4.86 16.92 -10.12
CA PHE A 203 -4.08 17.93 -9.41
C PHE A 203 -4.85 19.23 -9.24
N LEU A 204 -5.45 19.75 -10.32
CA LEU A 204 -6.23 20.98 -10.30
C LEU A 204 -7.44 20.86 -9.35
N LYS A 205 -8.18 19.76 -9.40
CA LYS A 205 -9.29 19.49 -8.47
C LYS A 205 -8.82 19.45 -7.02
N LYS A 206 -7.73 18.74 -6.73
CA LYS A 206 -7.19 18.60 -5.37
C LYS A 206 -6.76 19.95 -4.82
N TRP A 207 -6.06 20.74 -5.63
CA TRP A 207 -5.58 22.07 -5.26
C TRP A 207 -6.72 23.05 -5.03
N LEU A 208 -7.72 23.09 -5.93
CA LEU A 208 -8.89 23.96 -5.79
C LEU A 208 -9.73 23.61 -4.55
N LEU A 209 -10.04 22.34 -4.34
CA LEU A 209 -10.82 21.88 -3.19
C LEU A 209 -10.09 22.21 -1.89
N GLN A 210 -8.79 21.92 -1.81
CA GLN A 210 -7.99 22.23 -0.63
C GLN A 210 -7.99 23.73 -0.32
N THR A 211 -7.81 24.56 -1.34
CA THR A 211 -7.80 26.03 -1.20
C THR A 211 -9.16 26.57 -0.74
N ILE A 212 -10.26 26.11 -1.36
CA ILE A 212 -11.61 26.55 -1.00
C ILE A 212 -11.95 26.15 0.44
N VAL A 213 -11.72 24.89 0.83
CA VAL A 213 -12.00 24.41 2.19
C VAL A 213 -11.18 25.19 3.22
N GLN A 214 -9.90 25.42 2.96
CA GLN A 214 -9.04 26.19 3.86
C GLN A 214 -9.53 27.64 4.00
N SER A 215 -9.92 28.29 2.90
CA SER A 215 -10.49 29.64 2.96
C SER A 215 -11.81 29.72 3.74
N MET A 216 -12.69 28.73 3.61
CA MET A 216 -13.96 28.68 4.36
C MET A 216 -13.71 28.49 5.86
N LEU A 217 -12.77 27.61 6.23
CA LEU A 217 -12.40 27.38 7.62
C LEU A 217 -11.84 28.65 8.27
N ILE A 218 -10.92 29.34 7.59
CA ILE A 218 -10.33 30.60 8.06
C ILE A 218 -11.42 31.67 8.24
N LYS A 219 -12.30 31.86 7.26
CA LYS A 219 -13.43 32.80 7.39
C LYS A 219 -14.33 32.46 8.57
N SER A 220 -14.65 31.18 8.78
CA SER A 220 -15.50 30.74 9.90
C SER A 220 -14.85 31.01 11.27
N LEU A 221 -13.53 30.87 11.36
CA LEU A 221 -12.75 31.10 12.58
C LEU A 221 -12.69 32.60 12.91
N ILE A 222 -12.42 33.44 11.91
CA ILE A 222 -12.41 34.90 12.05
C ILE A 222 -13.79 35.41 12.49
N ILE A 223 -14.87 34.90 11.90
CA ILE A 223 -16.24 35.30 12.29
C ILE A 223 -16.54 34.88 13.73
N ARG A 224 -16.19 33.65 14.14
CA ARG A 224 -16.37 33.21 15.54
C ARG A 224 -15.57 34.04 16.53
N GLN A 225 -14.35 34.43 16.18
CA GLN A 225 -13.50 35.25 17.03
C GLN A 225 -14.03 36.68 17.14
N SER A 226 -14.47 37.29 16.03
CA SER A 226 -15.09 38.61 16.02
C SER A 226 -16.41 38.66 16.82
N ILE A 227 -17.25 37.62 16.74
CA ILE A 227 -18.46 37.52 17.57
C ILE A 227 -18.10 37.39 19.06
N ARG A 228 -17.06 36.63 19.40
CA ARG A 228 -16.62 36.42 20.79
C ARG A 228 -16.03 37.70 21.40
N GLU A 229 -15.31 38.50 20.61
CA GLU A 229 -14.79 39.82 21.02
C GLU A 229 -15.89 40.89 21.13
N ALA A 230 -16.97 40.81 20.34
CA ALA A 230 -18.09 41.73 20.42
C ALA A 230 -19.03 41.50 21.63
N HIS A 231 -18.83 40.40 22.39
CA HIS A 231 -19.61 40.05 23.58
C HIS A 231 -18.81 40.16 24.89
N CYS A 232 -17.60 40.72 24.87
CA CYS A 232 -16.85 41.18 26.06
C CYS A 232 -16.88 42.72 26.12
#